data_AF-A0A1A9B5J2-F1
#
_entry.id   AF-A0A1A9B5J2-F1
#
_cell.length_a   1.000
_cell.length_b   1.000
_cell.length_c   1.000
_cell.angle_alpha   90.00
_cell.angle_beta   90.00
_cell.angle_gamma   90.00
#
_symmetry.space_group_name_H-M   'P 1'
#
loop_
_entity.id
_entity.type
_entity.pdbx_description
1 polymer ?
#
loop_
_entity_poly.entity_id
_entity_poly.type
_entity_poly.pdbx_seq_one_letter_code
_entity_poly.pdbx_strand_id
1 'polypeptide(L)'
;MRNVLHLFHPARRPRGGRAPNEGWYRSESCRPLSVGQIRERRFRTVRRGGLDPADVHAFLHRVAGDLALARHDAARCAEENNRIKRALRAWQSRFAPGAYR
;
A
#
# COMPACT_ATOMS: atom_id res chain seq x y z
N MET A 1 -10.68 2.69 36.77
CA MET A 1 -10.12 3.03 35.44
C MET A 1 -10.52 1.91 34.48
N ARG A 2 -11.41 2.17 33.51
CA ARG A 2 -12.02 1.14 32.64
C ARG A 2 -11.10 0.83 31.46
N ASN A 3 -10.78 -0.46 31.29
CA ASN A 3 -9.89 -1.01 30.28
C ASN A 3 -10.63 -1.13 28.93
N VAL A 4 -10.14 -0.48 27.88
CA VAL A 4 -10.80 -0.34 26.56
C VAL A 4 -10.35 -1.37 25.51
N LEU A 5 -9.69 -2.46 25.92
CA LEU A 5 -9.10 -3.46 25.02
C LEU A 5 -10.06 -4.57 24.55
N HIS A 6 -11.35 -4.29 24.37
CA HIS A 6 -12.29 -5.29 23.82
C HIS A 6 -12.92 -4.92 22.47
N LEU A 7 -12.57 -3.77 21.89
CA LEU A 7 -13.14 -3.29 20.62
C LEU A 7 -12.64 -4.01 19.35
N PHE A 8 -11.76 -5.01 19.50
CA PHE A 8 -11.22 -5.77 18.37
C PHE A 8 -11.41 -7.27 18.54
N HIS A 9 -12.67 -7.71 18.65
CA HIS A 9 -13.02 -9.11 18.41
C HIS A 9 -13.59 -9.22 16.98
N PRO A 10 -12.89 -9.88 16.03
CA PRO A 10 -13.48 -10.12 14.73
C PRO A 10 -14.62 -11.14 14.89
N ALA A 11 -15.84 -10.66 14.66
CA ALA A 11 -17.02 -11.51 14.52
C ALA A 11 -16.77 -12.57 13.43
N ARG A 12 -16.94 -13.85 13.78
CA ARG A 12 -16.98 -14.94 12.80
C ARG A 12 -18.19 -14.71 11.88
N ARG A 13 -17.93 -14.27 10.65
CA ARG A 13 -18.95 -14.17 9.60
C ARG A 13 -19.11 -15.50 8.86
N PRO A 14 -20.34 -15.83 8.42
CA PRO A 14 -20.70 -17.14 7.90
C PRO A 14 -20.04 -17.42 6.55
N ARG A 15 -19.84 -18.71 6.27
CA ARG A 15 -19.33 -19.24 5.00
C ARG A 15 -20.33 -18.93 3.88
N GLY A 16 -20.02 -17.93 3.07
CA GLY A 16 -20.65 -17.62 1.79
C GLY A 16 -19.55 -17.30 0.78
N GLY A 17 -19.70 -17.77 -0.45
CA GLY A 17 -18.64 -17.97 -1.44
C GLY A 17 -17.62 -16.83 -1.57
N ARG A 18 -16.34 -17.21 -1.46
CA ARG A 18 -15.19 -16.32 -1.62
C ARG A 18 -15.17 -15.77 -3.05
N ALA A 19 -15.32 -14.46 -3.22
CA ALA A 19 -15.09 -13.85 -4.53
C ALA A 19 -13.63 -14.15 -4.95
N PRO A 20 -13.32 -14.30 -6.26
CA PRO A 20 -11.96 -14.63 -6.72
C PRO A 20 -10.89 -13.65 -6.22
N ASN A 21 -11.31 -12.46 -5.77
CA ASN A 21 -10.48 -11.34 -5.36
C ASN A 21 -10.43 -11.15 -3.82
N GLU A 22 -11.22 -11.92 -3.05
CA GLU A 22 -11.29 -11.79 -1.58
C GLU A 22 -10.05 -12.38 -0.89
N GLY A 23 -9.09 -11.49 -0.60
CA GLY A 23 -7.82 -11.82 0.06
C GLY A 23 -6.60 -11.18 -0.58
N TRP A 24 -6.75 -10.65 -1.80
CA TRP A 24 -5.69 -9.94 -2.54
C TRP A 24 -5.44 -8.51 -2.03
N TYR A 25 -6.23 -8.06 -1.06
CA TYR A 25 -6.02 -6.78 -0.37
C TYR A 25 -5.60 -6.97 1.09
N ARG A 26 -5.19 -8.19 1.48
CA ARG A 26 -4.61 -8.45 2.81
C ARG A 26 -3.09 -8.39 2.71
N SER A 27 -2.53 -7.47 3.47
CA SER A 27 -1.22 -6.82 3.30
C SER A 27 0.01 -7.72 3.33
N GLU A 28 -0.10 -8.99 3.74
CA GLU A 28 1.04 -9.92 3.80
C GLU A 28 1.15 -10.83 2.56
N SER A 29 0.03 -11.13 1.91
CA SER A 29 -0.01 -12.03 0.74
C SER A 29 0.22 -11.33 -0.59
N CYS A 30 0.12 -10.00 -0.63
CA CYS A 30 0.38 -9.22 -1.83
C CYS A 30 1.71 -8.50 -1.71
N ARG A 31 2.78 -9.18 -2.17
CA ARG A 31 4.03 -8.50 -2.47
C ARG A 31 3.71 -7.31 -3.39
N PRO A 32 4.16 -6.08 -3.06
CA PRO A 32 3.87 -4.91 -3.87
C PRO A 32 4.33 -5.13 -5.31
N LEU A 33 3.44 -4.96 -6.29
CA LEU A 33 3.79 -5.08 -7.71
C LEU A 33 4.73 -3.95 -8.10
N SER A 34 5.84 -4.26 -8.77
CA SER A 34 6.70 -3.23 -9.36
C SER A 34 6.06 -2.64 -10.62
N VAL A 35 6.47 -1.42 -10.98
CA VAL A 35 6.01 -0.75 -12.22
C VAL A 35 6.34 -1.61 -13.45
N GLY A 36 7.55 -2.20 -13.48
CA GLY A 36 7.96 -3.12 -14.54
C GLY A 36 7.09 -4.38 -14.60
N GLN A 37 6.78 -4.97 -13.44
CA GLN A 37 5.92 -6.16 -13.36
C GLN A 37 4.50 -5.89 -13.91
N ILE A 38 3.99 -4.67 -13.78
CA ILE A 38 2.69 -4.30 -14.36
C ILE A 38 2.80 -4.12 -15.87
N ARG A 39 3.83 -3.40 -16.35
CA ARG A 39 4.06 -3.16 -17.80
C ARG A 39 4.27 -4.44 -18.58
N GLU A 40 5.02 -5.37 -18.00
CA GLU A 40 5.43 -6.62 -18.65
C GLU A 40 4.47 -7.79 -18.38
N ARG A 41 3.36 -7.53 -17.68
CA ARG A 41 2.39 -8.58 -17.35
C ARG A 41 1.78 -9.14 -18.64
N ARG A 42 1.98 -10.44 -18.85
CA ARG A 42 1.32 -11.20 -19.91
C ARG A 42 0.14 -11.98 -19.34
N PHE A 43 -1.01 -11.86 -19.99
CA PHE A 43 -2.18 -12.68 -19.71
C PHE A 43 -2.31 -13.77 -20.77
N ARG A 44 -2.95 -14.87 -20.39
CA ARG A 44 -3.30 -15.93 -21.34
C ARG A 44 -4.42 -15.44 -22.24
N THR A 45 -4.26 -15.57 -23.56
CA THR A 45 -5.31 -15.27 -24.53
C THR A 45 -6.44 -16.29 -24.41
N VAL A 46 -7.69 -15.82 -24.34
CA VAL A 46 -8.88 -16.66 -24.26
C VAL A 46 -9.62 -16.60 -25.59
N ARG A 47 -10.01 -17.77 -26.13
CA ARG A 47 -10.59 -17.89 -27.49
C ARG A 47 -11.98 -17.27 -27.65
N ARG A 48 -12.75 -17.09 -26.57
CA ARG A 48 -14.11 -16.51 -26.58
C ARG A 48 -14.29 -15.58 -25.39
N GLY A 49 -14.84 -14.38 -25.62
CA GLY A 49 -15.20 -13.43 -24.56
C GLY A 49 -14.02 -12.76 -23.83
N GLY A 50 -12.83 -12.74 -24.42
CA GLY A 50 -11.68 -12.01 -23.86
C GLY A 50 -11.66 -10.53 -24.23
N LEU A 51 -10.97 -9.71 -23.42
CA LEU A 51 -10.65 -8.33 -23.75
C LEU A 51 -9.58 -8.27 -24.85
N ASP A 52 -9.58 -7.19 -25.64
CA ASP A 52 -8.52 -6.93 -26.61
C ASP A 52 -7.16 -6.80 -25.88
N PRO A 53 -6.17 -7.63 -26.22
CA PRO A 53 -4.83 -7.54 -25.65
C PRO A 53 -4.21 -6.14 -25.76
N ALA A 54 -4.46 -5.42 -26.86
CA ALA A 54 -3.90 -4.08 -27.06
C ALA A 54 -4.45 -3.07 -26.04
N ASP A 55 -5.77 -3.08 -25.83
CA ASP A 55 -6.44 -2.23 -24.85
C ASP A 55 -5.98 -2.54 -23.42
N VAL A 56 -5.84 -3.83 -23.10
CA VAL A 56 -5.33 -4.27 -21.80
C VAL A 56 -3.90 -3.76 -21.58
N HIS A 57 -3.02 -3.88 -22.59
CA HIS A 57 -1.65 -3.39 -22.48
C HIS A 57 -1.58 -1.86 -22.34
N ALA A 58 -2.39 -1.12 -23.09
CA ALA A 58 -2.48 0.34 -22.98
C ALA A 58 -2.98 0.77 -21.59
N PHE A 59 -3.99 0.06 -21.05
CA PHE A 59 -4.48 0.31 -19.70
C PHE A 59 -3.42 0.02 -18.63
N LEU A 60 -2.75 -1.14 -18.70
CA LEU A 60 -1.67 -1.48 -17.76
C LEU A 60 -0.51 -0.48 -17.81
N HIS A 61 -0.18 0.06 -18.97
CA HIS A 61 0.86 1.07 -19.09
C HIS A 61 0.50 2.35 -18.31
N ARG A 62 -0.75 2.81 -18.41
CA ARG A 62 -1.27 3.95 -17.64
C ARG A 62 -1.25 3.67 -16.14
N VAL A 63 -1.79 2.51 -15.72
CA VAL A 63 -1.77 2.09 -14.31
C VAL A 63 -0.36 2.03 -13.74
N ALA A 64 0.61 1.55 -14.52
CA ALA A 64 2.01 1.52 -14.10
C ALA A 64 2.59 2.93 -13.94
N GLY A 65 2.20 3.87 -14.80
CA GLY A 65 2.53 5.30 -14.67
C GLY A 65 1.97 5.91 -13.40
N ASP A 66 0.69 5.70 -13.14
CA ASP A 66 0.02 6.22 -11.93
C ASP A 66 0.65 5.64 -10.65
N LEU A 67 0.98 4.35 -10.65
CA LEU A 67 1.69 3.72 -9.54
C LEU A 67 3.10 4.29 -9.33
N ALA A 68 3.81 4.62 -10.42
CA ALA A 68 5.12 5.26 -10.34
C ALA A 68 5.01 6.64 -9.69
N LEU A 69 4.04 7.44 -10.11
CA LEU A 69 3.78 8.77 -9.55
C LEU A 69 3.41 8.68 -8.06
N ALA A 70 2.46 7.81 -7.70
CA ALA A 70 2.05 7.63 -6.31
C ALA A 70 3.21 7.20 -5.40
N ARG A 71 4.11 6.33 -5.89
CA ARG A 71 5.30 5.91 -5.12
C ARG A 71 6.31 7.03 -4.98
N HIS A 72 6.52 7.81 -6.02
CA HIS A 72 7.39 8.98 -5.98
C HIS A 72 6.89 9.98 -4.92
N ASP A 73 5.59 10.29 -4.92
CA ASP A 73 4.99 11.23 -3.97
C ASP A 73 5.02 10.70 -2.54
N ALA A 74 4.84 9.40 -2.35
CA ALA A 74 5.00 8.75 -1.04
C ALA A 74 6.46 8.85 -0.54
N ALA A 75 7.45 8.62 -1.41
CA ALA A 75 8.86 8.75 -1.07
C ALA A 75 9.22 10.19 -0.68
N ARG A 76 8.78 11.17 -1.48
CA ARG A 76 8.87 12.61 -1.20
C ARG A 76 8.30 12.96 0.18
N CYS A 77 7.09 12.50 0.48
CA CYS A 77 6.45 12.73 1.78
C CYS A 77 7.25 12.08 2.93
N ALA A 78 7.77 10.87 2.73
CA ALA A 78 8.57 10.18 3.72
C ALA A 78 9.91 10.90 4.00
N GLU A 79 10.57 11.41 2.96
CA GLU A 79 11.79 12.20 3.08
C GLU A 79 11.56 13.48 3.88
N GLU A 80 10.50 14.23 3.56
CA GLU A 80 10.16 15.45 4.28
C GLU A 80 9.77 15.17 5.74
N ASN A 81 8.97 14.13 5.98
CA ASN A 81 8.66 13.66 7.33
C ASN A 81 9.93 13.31 8.12
N ASN A 82 10.90 12.65 7.49
CA ASN A 82 12.17 12.32 8.14
C ASN A 82 12.99 13.57 8.42
N ARG A 83 12.99 14.56 7.53
CA ARG A 83 13.64 15.85 7.75
C ARG A 83 13.04 16.58 8.96
N ILE A 84 11.71 16.70 9.01
CA ILE A 84 10.99 17.34 10.12
C ILE A 84 11.28 16.61 11.44
N LYS A 85 11.19 15.27 11.44
CA LYS A 85 11.49 14.46 12.64
C LYS A 85 12.93 14.66 13.12
N ARG A 86 13.90 14.76 12.21
CA ARG A 86 15.30 15.03 12.57
C ARG A 86 15.47 16.43 13.17
N ALA A 87 14.86 17.45 12.56
CA ALA A 87 14.90 18.81 13.09
C ALA A 87 14.28 18.90 14.49
N LEU A 88 13.13 18.24 14.69
CA LEU A 88 12.47 18.18 15.99
C LEU A 88 13.33 17.48 17.04
N ARG A 89 13.92 16.33 16.72
CA ARG A 89 14.84 15.62 17.62
C ARG A 89 16.05 16.47 17.99
N ALA A 90 16.66 17.15 17.01
CA ALA A 90 17.81 18.02 17.26
C ALA A 90 17.45 19.21 18.15
N TRP A 91 16.28 19.82 17.93
CA TRP A 91 15.77 20.88 18.80
C TRP A 91 15.50 20.35 20.22
N GLN A 92 14.82 19.20 20.35
CA GLN A 92 14.57 18.56 21.65
C GLN A 92 15.88 18.23 22.37
N SER A 93 16.90 17.70 21.70
CA SER A 93 18.19 17.42 22.35
C SER A 93 18.91 18.68 22.85
N ARG A 94 18.65 19.85 22.25
CA ARG A 94 19.28 21.12 22.64
C ARG A 94 18.50 21.88 23.71
N PHE A 95 17.18 21.72 23.74
CA PHE A 95 16.28 22.58 24.52
C PHE A 95 15.32 21.82 25.43
N ALA A 96 15.23 20.50 25.34
CA ALA A 96 14.59 19.71 26.38
C ALA A 96 15.50 19.79 27.61
N PRO A 97 15.01 20.30 28.75
CA PRO A 97 15.71 20.11 30.00
C PRO A 97 15.96 18.61 30.13
N GLY A 98 17.17 18.21 30.49
CA GLY A 98 17.38 16.86 30.99
C GLY A 98 16.25 16.56 31.95
N ALA A 99 15.66 15.37 31.87
CA ALA A 99 14.80 14.87 32.91
C ALA A 99 15.64 14.89 34.20
N TYR A 100 15.64 16.03 34.89
CA TYR A 100 16.20 16.20 36.22
C TYR A 100 15.15 15.57 37.14
N ARG A 101 15.18 14.23 37.20
CA ARG A 101 14.88 13.37 38.34
C ARG A 101 14.79 11.92 37.89
#